data_AF-A0AAE2JTJ0-F1
#
_entry.id   AF-A0AAE2JTJ0-F1
#
_cell.length_a   1.000
_cell.length_b   1.000
_cell.length_c   1.000
_cell.angle_alpha   90.00
_cell.angle_beta   90.00
_cell.angle_gamma   90.00
#
_symmetry.space_group_name_H-M   'P 1'
#
loop_
_entity.id
_entity.type
_entity.pdbx_description
1 polymer ?
#
loop_
_entity_poly.entity_id
_entity_poly.type
_entity_poly.pdbx_seq_one_letter_code
_entity_poly.pdbx_strand_id
1 'polypeptide(L)'
;MQSVEHEGFIMDVPANLFRGIESVGGRLKLTSESLFFTSHGVNIQNKPLDIKIQDIAKVEKRNTFLVVPNGLKVVLKNQQEYKFVVAKRQEFFNHLENLL
;
A
#
# COMPACT_ATOMS: atom_id res chain seq x y z
N MET A 1 22.59 12.10 -2.43
CA MET A 1 21.27 11.64 -1.94
C MET A 1 20.25 12.59 -2.53
N GLN A 2 19.67 12.24 -3.68
CA GLN A 2 18.72 13.14 -4.37
C GLN A 2 17.42 13.18 -3.59
N SER A 3 17.09 14.37 -3.11
CA SER A 3 15.82 14.78 -2.56
C SER A 3 14.75 14.68 -3.65
N VAL A 4 13.78 13.77 -3.47
CA VAL A 4 12.58 13.69 -4.32
C VAL A 4 11.69 14.86 -3.92
N GLU A 5 11.58 15.83 -4.82
CA GLU A 5 10.77 17.02 -4.66
C GLU A 5 9.28 16.65 -4.70
N HIS A 6 8.57 17.01 -3.64
CA HIS A 6 7.12 17.23 -3.53
C HIS A 6 6.19 16.57 -4.59
N GLU A 7 6.06 15.25 -4.60
CA GLU A 7 4.75 14.66 -4.93
C GLU A 7 3.79 15.00 -3.77
N GLY A 8 2.70 15.71 -4.07
CA GLY A 8 1.69 16.03 -3.06
C GLY A 8 1.08 14.75 -2.49
N PHE A 9 1.47 14.40 -1.25
CA PHE A 9 0.89 13.24 -0.58
C PHE A 9 -0.61 13.47 -0.37
N ILE A 10 -1.43 12.60 -0.96
CA ILE A 10 -2.87 12.53 -0.73
C ILE A 10 -3.13 11.92 0.64
N MET A 11 -2.37 10.88 0.99
CA MET A 11 -2.52 10.21 2.28
C MET A 11 -1.21 9.54 2.72
N ASP A 12 -0.95 9.52 4.02
CA ASP A 12 0.15 8.77 4.63
C ASP A 12 -0.33 8.11 5.94
N VAL A 13 -0.41 6.78 5.94
CA VAL A 13 -1.00 6.01 7.04
C VAL A 13 -0.10 4.86 7.50
N PRO A 14 -0.18 4.48 8.79
CA PRO A 14 0.38 3.21 9.24
C PRO A 14 -0.22 2.04 8.46
N ALA A 15 0.62 1.10 8.06
CA ALA A 15 0.20 -0.07 7.32
C ALA A 15 1.16 -1.24 7.57
N ASN A 16 0.67 -2.46 7.32
CA ASN A 16 1.53 -3.63 7.22
C ASN A 16 1.41 -4.22 5.82
N LEU A 17 2.52 -4.69 5.25
CA LEU A 17 2.55 -5.45 4.00
C LEU A 17 2.75 -6.93 4.32
N PHE A 18 1.86 -7.78 3.80
CA PHE A 18 2.04 -9.22 3.84
C PHE A 18 3.09 -9.67 2.82
N ARG A 19 4.05 -10.47 3.26
CA ARG A 19 5.08 -11.12 2.43
C ARG A 19 5.11 -12.60 2.76
N GLY A 20 4.45 -13.40 1.92
CA GLY A 20 4.14 -14.79 2.27
C GLY A 20 3.27 -14.85 3.52
N ILE A 21 3.75 -15.54 4.55
CA ILE A 21 3.07 -15.68 5.85
C ILE A 21 3.41 -14.56 6.84
N GLU A 22 4.42 -13.74 6.55
CA GLU A 22 4.88 -12.67 7.43
C GLU A 22 4.16 -11.36 7.13
N SER A 23 4.02 -10.51 8.15
CA SER A 23 3.46 -9.16 8.03
C SER A 23 4.51 -8.15 8.48
N VAL A 24 5.01 -7.33 7.56
CA VAL A 24 6.02 -6.30 7.85
C VAL A 24 5.35 -4.96 8.11
N GLY A 25 5.62 -4.36 9.27
CA GLY A 25 5.08 -3.05 9.65
C GLY A 25 5.81 -1.88 8.99
N GLY A 26 5.05 -0.87 8.59
CA GLY A 26 5.53 0.25 7.77
C GLY A 26 4.56 1.41 7.67
N ARG A 27 4.80 2.28 6.70
CA ARG A 27 3.91 3.35 6.26
C ARG A 27 3.54 3.12 4.81
N LEU A 28 2.28 3.39 4.49
CA LEU A 28 1.76 3.39 3.13
C LEU A 28 1.39 4.82 2.75
N LYS A 29 2.06 5.34 1.73
CA LYS A 29 1.89 6.70 1.21
C LYS A 29 1.24 6.64 -0.16
N LEU A 30 0.23 7.47 -0.36
CA LEU A 30 -0.49 7.62 -1.62
C LEU A 30 -0.21 9.00 -2.20
N THR A 31 0.17 9.03 -3.47
CA THR A 31 0.24 10.24 -4.30
C THR A 31 -0.69 10.06 -5.50
N SER A 32 -0.82 11.09 -6.34
CA SER A 32 -1.59 10.98 -7.58
C SER A 32 -0.99 9.99 -8.59
N GLU A 33 0.30 9.66 -8.46
CA GLU A 33 1.02 8.84 -9.44
C GLU A 33 1.45 7.48 -8.90
N SER A 34 1.66 7.35 -7.59
CA SER A 34 2.26 6.16 -7.00
C SER A 34 1.72 5.82 -5.61
N LEU A 35 1.83 4.54 -5.26
CA LEU A 35 1.59 3.96 -3.95
C LEU A 35 2.90 3.42 -3.38
N PHE A 36 3.42 4.07 -2.34
CA PHE A 36 4.71 3.73 -1.73
C PHE A 36 4.53 3.05 -0.38
N PHE A 37 5.18 1.91 -0.17
CA PHE A 37 5.30 1.29 1.13
C PHE A 37 6.76 1.28 1.61
N THR A 38 6.96 1.79 2.82
CA THR A 38 8.26 1.82 3.50
C THR A 38 8.15 1.16 4.86
N SER A 39 8.92 0.11 5.11
CA SER A 39 8.98 -0.61 6.39
C SER A 39 9.75 0.17 7.45
N HIS A 40 9.38 0.05 8.73
CA HIS A 40 10.03 0.75 9.84
C HIS A 40 11.32 0.06 10.37
N GLY A 41 11.52 -1.24 10.11
CA GLY A 41 12.64 -2.01 10.68
C GLY A 41 13.94 -1.91 9.88
N VAL A 42 15.02 -2.58 10.34
CA VAL A 42 16.35 -2.72 9.69
C VAL A 42 16.55 -4.17 9.19
N ASN A 43 15.52 -4.80 8.64
CA ASN A 43 15.59 -6.19 8.17
C ASN A 43 16.09 -6.29 6.73
N ILE A 44 16.90 -7.31 6.44
CA ILE A 44 17.48 -7.60 5.12
C ILE A 44 16.41 -7.78 4.01
N GLN A 45 15.15 -8.03 4.36
CA GLN A 45 14.02 -8.09 3.43
C GLN A 45 13.35 -6.73 3.13
N ASN A 46 13.88 -5.59 3.62
CA ASN A 46 13.29 -4.25 3.50
C ASN A 46 13.36 -3.60 2.10
N LYS A 47 13.01 -4.32 1.04
CA LYS A 47 12.82 -3.63 -0.25
C LYS A 47 11.62 -2.69 -0.15
N PRO A 48 11.76 -1.37 -0.32
CA PRO A 48 10.61 -0.50 -0.48
C PRO A 48 9.78 -1.00 -1.67
N LEU A 49 8.47 -0.81 -1.58
CA LEU A 49 7.55 -1.16 -2.66
C LEU A 49 7.01 0.15 -3.22
N ASP A 50 7.19 0.35 -4.52
CA ASP A 50 6.64 1.45 -5.29
C ASP A 50 5.76 0.83 -6.38
N ILE A 51 4.49 1.20 -6.39
CA ILE A 51 3.51 0.76 -7.38
C ILE A 51 2.97 2.02 -8.06
N LYS A 52 3.16 2.14 -9.37
CA LYS A 52 2.51 3.20 -10.13
C LYS A 52 1.01 2.98 -10.18
N ILE A 53 0.24 4.04 -9.99
CA ILE A 53 -1.24 4.00 -10.04
C ILE A 53 -1.69 3.42 -11.38
N GLN A 54 -1.06 3.84 -12.48
CA GLN A 54 -1.37 3.33 -13.83
C GLN A 54 -1.15 1.82 -14.00
N ASP A 55 -0.37 1.16 -13.13
CA ASP A 55 -0.11 -0.28 -13.19
C ASP A 55 -1.11 -1.09 -12.36
N ILE A 56 -1.92 -0.42 -11.55
CA ILE A 56 -2.99 -1.06 -10.75
C ILE A 56 -4.16 -1.37 -11.68
N ALA A 57 -4.63 -2.62 -11.62
CA ALA A 57 -5.84 -3.05 -12.33
C ALA A 57 -7.10 -2.87 -11.48
N LYS A 58 -6.99 -3.13 -10.17
CA LYS A 58 -8.08 -2.93 -9.20
C LYS A 58 -7.56 -2.92 -7.76
N VAL A 59 -8.37 -2.34 -6.87
CA VAL A 59 -8.23 -2.45 -5.43
C VAL A 59 -9.48 -3.08 -4.82
N GLU A 60 -9.30 -3.98 -3.86
CA GLU A 60 -10.38 -4.68 -3.18
C GLU A 60 -10.22 -4.55 -1.66
N LYS A 61 -11.33 -4.29 -0.95
CA LYS A 61 -11.34 -4.39 0.52
C LYS A 61 -11.26 -5.86 0.92
N ARG A 62 -10.52 -6.13 1.98
CA ARG A 62 -10.44 -7.46 2.60
C ARG A 62 -10.47 -7.37 4.12
N ASN A 63 -10.76 -8.51 4.73
CA ASN A 63 -10.60 -8.69 6.16
C ASN A 63 -9.28 -9.42 6.44
N THR A 64 -8.62 -9.05 7.53
CA THR A 64 -7.46 -9.76 8.06
C THR A 64 -7.94 -10.88 8.97
N PHE A 65 -7.40 -12.09 8.80
CA PHE A 65 -7.89 -13.32 9.44
C PHE A 65 -9.42 -13.50 9.29
N LEU A 66 -9.99 -13.09 8.15
CA LEU A 66 -11.43 -13.11 7.83
C LEU A 66 -12.34 -12.22 8.70
N VAL A 67 -11.87 -11.74 9.85
CA VAL A 67 -12.70 -11.04 10.84
C VAL A 67 -12.45 -9.53 10.86
N VAL A 68 -11.19 -9.08 10.83
CA VAL A 68 -10.87 -7.68 11.09
C VAL A 68 -10.94 -6.87 9.78
N PRO A 69 -11.85 -5.88 9.65
CA PRO A 69 -12.06 -5.16 8.39
C PRO A 69 -11.03 -4.04 8.18
N ASN A 70 -9.75 -4.41 8.13
CA ASN A 70 -8.63 -3.48 8.07
C ASN A 70 -7.67 -3.73 6.90
N GLY A 71 -8.00 -4.60 5.94
CA GLY A 71 -7.08 -4.93 4.86
C GLY A 71 -7.49 -4.41 3.49
N LEU A 72 -6.49 -4.22 2.63
CA LEU A 72 -6.63 -3.93 1.20
C LEU A 72 -5.87 -4.97 0.38
N LYS A 73 -6.40 -5.31 -0.79
CA LYS A 73 -5.70 -6.07 -1.82
C LYS A 73 -5.56 -5.20 -3.07
N VAL A 74 -4.33 -4.94 -3.47
CA VAL A 74 -4.01 -4.23 -4.71
C VAL A 74 -3.61 -5.29 -5.75
N VAL A 75 -4.29 -5.31 -6.89
CA VAL A 75 -4.01 -6.23 -7.99
C VAL A 75 -3.46 -5.41 -9.14
N LEU A 76 -2.27 -5.76 -9.61
CA LEU A 76 -1.63 -5.11 -10.76
C LEU A 76 -2.13 -5.70 -12.08
N LYS A 77 -1.95 -4.97 -13.18
CA LYS A 77 -2.28 -5.41 -14.55
C LYS A 77 -1.53 -6.68 -14.97
N ASN A 78 -0.37 -6.95 -14.39
CA ASN A 78 0.38 -8.20 -14.58
C ASN A 78 -0.09 -9.35 -13.66
N GLN A 79 -1.25 -9.21 -13.02
CA GLN A 79 -1.83 -10.16 -12.05
C GLN A 79 -1.08 -10.31 -10.72
N GLN A 80 -0.03 -9.53 -10.46
CA GLN A 80 0.64 -9.52 -9.16
C GLN A 80 -0.26 -8.91 -8.08
N GLU A 81 -0.33 -9.57 -6.92
CA GLU A 81 -1.15 -9.12 -5.79
C GLU A 81 -0.28 -8.62 -4.64
N TYR A 82 -0.67 -7.49 -4.06
CA TYR A 82 -0.14 -6.97 -2.81
C TYR A 82 -1.25 -6.85 -1.78
N LYS A 83 -0.95 -7.29 -0.57
CA LYS A 83 -1.92 -7.46 0.51
C LYS A 83 -1.46 -6.63 1.68
N PHE A 84 -2.30 -5.69 2.11
CA PHE A 84 -1.98 -4.76 3.18
C PHE A 84 -2.98 -4.87 4.33
N VAL A 85 -2.52 -4.58 5.53
CA VAL A 85 -3.34 -4.02 6.61
C VAL A 85 -3.14 -2.51 6.58
N VAL A 86 -4.22 -1.72 6.62
CA VAL A 86 -4.20 -0.27 6.38
C VAL A 86 -5.05 0.45 7.42
N ALA A 87 -4.44 1.39 8.14
CA ALA A 87 -5.17 2.30 9.02
C ALA A 87 -6.07 3.24 8.19
N LYS A 88 -7.23 3.63 8.73
CA LYS A 88 -8.23 4.43 7.99
C LYS A 88 -8.64 3.80 6.64
N ARG A 89 -8.73 2.46 6.59
CA ARG A 89 -8.99 1.67 5.37
C ARG A 89 -10.01 2.28 4.41
N GLN A 90 -11.16 2.75 4.92
CA GLN A 90 -12.24 3.27 4.07
C GLN A 90 -11.82 4.54 3.33
N GLU A 91 -11.22 5.50 4.03
CA GLU A 91 -10.75 6.76 3.46
C GLU A 91 -9.61 6.50 2.47
N PHE A 92 -8.64 5.66 2.85
CA PHE A 92 -7.54 5.27 1.97
C PHE A 92 -8.04 4.59 0.69
N PHE A 93 -8.98 3.65 0.82
CA PHE A 93 -9.60 2.96 -0.30
C PHE A 93 -10.28 3.94 -1.26
N ASN A 94 -11.09 4.88 -0.74
CA ASN A 94 -11.79 5.85 -1.58
C ASN A 94 -10.80 6.73 -2.37
N HIS A 95 -9.74 7.21 -1.72
CA HIS A 95 -8.72 8.00 -2.42
C HIS A 95 -8.00 7.20 -3.50
N LEU A 96 -7.61 5.96 -3.21
CA LEU A 96 -6.93 5.10 -4.17
C LEU A 96 -7.85 4.73 -5.33
N GLU A 97 -9.11 4.37 -5.06
CA GLU A 97 -10.10 4.01 -6.08
C GLU A 97 -10.40 5.17 -7.03
N ASN A 98 -10.45 6.41 -6.53
CA ASN A 98 -10.66 7.60 -7.37
C ASN A 98 -9.49 7.91 -8.33
N LEU A 99 -8.34 7.28 -8.14
CA LEU A 99 -7.16 7.46 -8.99
C LEU A 99 -7.02 6.36 -10.06
N LEU A 100 -7.83 5.29 -9.98
CA LEU A 100 -7.82 4.17 -10.94
C LEU A 100 -8.75 4.43 -12.11
#